data_AF-A0A6C0BKU4-F1
#
_entry.id   AF-A0A6C0BKU4-F1
#
_cell.length_a   1.000
_cell.length_b   1.000
_cell.length_c   1.000
_cell.angle_alpha   90.00
_cell.angle_beta   90.00
_cell.angle_gamma   90.00
#
_symmetry.space_group_name_H-M   'P 1'
#
loop_
_entity.id
_entity.type
_entity.pdbx_description
1 polymer ?
#
loop_
_entity_poly.entity_id
_entity_poly.type
_entity_poly.pdbx_seq_one_letter_code
_entity_poly.pdbx_strand_id
1 'polypeptide(L)'
;MPCSCQIPGPAYPENKEWGPFVWIVLHALAERFGQVITELYRNDEVRAWQGLLAATGDMLPCSDCRDHFKTWLAAHPVTPISKLPYSELKQWIRNWIWALHEDVNRRLAKPSFPFENITSTYKSVNIKYNFQLFELIEKRAIQQGGVGLLHWQNWVKQYKTITGVYGI
;
A
#
# COMPACT_ATOMS: atom_id res chain seq x y z
N MET A 1 -34.35 27.47 0.85
CA MET A 1 -33.13 26.66 1.00
C MET A 1 -33.58 25.23 1.27
N PRO A 2 -33.12 24.22 0.51
CA PRO A 2 -33.48 22.83 0.81
C PRO A 2 -32.92 22.43 2.18
N CYS A 3 -33.65 21.58 2.90
CA CYS A 3 -33.26 21.10 4.22
C CYS A 3 -31.95 20.30 4.10
N SER A 4 -30.98 20.54 4.99
CA SER A 4 -29.68 19.85 5.01
C SER A 4 -29.79 18.32 5.08
N CYS A 5 -30.95 17.79 5.50
CA CYS A 5 -31.27 16.35 5.52
C CYS A 5 -31.52 15.73 4.13
N GLN A 6 -31.63 16.53 3.07
CA GLN A 6 -31.92 16.07 1.70
C GLN A 6 -30.68 16.01 0.80
N ILE A 7 -29.50 16.40 1.31
CA ILE A 7 -28.25 16.27 0.56
C ILE A 7 -27.78 14.82 0.71
N PRO A 8 -27.80 13.99 -0.35
CA PRO A 8 -27.28 12.64 -0.27
C PRO A 8 -25.80 12.70 0.15
N GLY A 9 -25.43 11.83 1.10
CA GLY A 9 -24.05 11.69 1.54
C GLY A 9 -23.12 11.34 0.37
N PRO A 10 -21.79 11.50 0.54
CA PRO A 10 -20.85 11.18 -0.51
C PRO A 10 -20.96 9.70 -0.91
N ALA A 11 -20.88 9.40 -2.20
CA ALA A 11 -20.91 8.02 -2.70
C ALA A 11 -19.75 7.17 -2.17
N TYR A 12 -19.92 5.84 -2.13
CA TYR A 12 -18.86 4.90 -1.77
C TYR A 12 -17.67 5.02 -2.75
N PRO A 13 -16.41 4.99 -2.28
CA PRO A 13 -15.25 5.14 -3.14
C PRO A 13 -15.12 4.02 -4.17
N GLU A 14 -15.02 4.40 -5.44
CA GLU A 14 -14.71 3.49 -6.55
C GLU A 14 -13.21 3.13 -6.60
N ASN A 15 -12.89 1.99 -7.21
CA ASN A 15 -11.50 1.50 -7.36
C ASN A 15 -10.55 2.51 -8.01
N LYS A 16 -11.07 3.34 -8.93
CA LYS A 16 -10.28 4.39 -9.61
C LYS A 16 -9.89 5.54 -8.69
N GLU A 17 -10.63 5.75 -7.60
CA GLU A 17 -10.39 6.85 -6.66
C GLU A 17 -9.26 6.50 -5.69
N TRP A 18 -9.23 5.29 -5.11
CA TRP A 18 -8.23 4.89 -4.11
C TRP A 18 -7.06 4.07 -4.68
N GLY A 19 -7.31 3.26 -5.72
CA GLY A 19 -6.33 2.31 -6.27
C GLY A 19 -5.01 2.95 -6.69
N PRO A 20 -5.01 4.07 -7.44
CA PRO A 20 -3.76 4.74 -7.82
C PRO A 20 -2.91 5.16 -6.63
N PHE A 21 -3.52 5.69 -5.56
CA PHE A 21 -2.77 6.22 -4.43
C PHE A 21 -2.13 5.12 -3.57
N VAL A 22 -2.82 3.99 -3.33
CA VAL A 22 -2.21 2.87 -2.62
C VAL A 22 -1.01 2.31 -3.39
N TRP A 23 -1.12 2.16 -4.72
CA TRP A 23 0.00 1.71 -5.55
C TRP A 23 1.16 2.68 -5.53
N ILE A 24 0.89 3.99 -5.65
CA ILE A 24 1.91 5.02 -5.58
C ILE A 24 2.65 4.98 -4.24
N VAL A 25 1.92 4.88 -3.12
CA VAL A 25 2.52 4.81 -1.79
C VAL A 25 3.39 3.55 -1.65
N LEU A 26 2.89 2.37 -2.02
CA LEU A 26 3.64 1.11 -1.92
C LEU A 26 4.93 1.12 -2.76
N HIS A 27 4.84 1.50 -4.02
CA HIS A 27 6.01 1.55 -4.92
C HIS A 27 7.02 2.63 -4.50
N ALA A 28 6.55 3.81 -4.11
CA ALA A 28 7.44 4.88 -3.66
C ALA A 28 8.15 4.55 -2.35
N LEU A 29 7.48 3.89 -1.39
CA LEU A 29 8.12 3.38 -0.19
C LEU A 29 9.19 2.32 -0.53
N ALA A 30 8.92 1.42 -1.48
CA ALA A 30 9.88 0.39 -1.88
C ALA A 30 11.16 0.98 -2.47
N GLU A 31 11.06 2.10 -3.20
CA GLU A 31 12.23 2.84 -3.68
C GLU A 31 13.06 3.47 -2.55
N ARG A 32 12.47 3.67 -1.36
CA ARG A 32 13.13 4.19 -0.15
C ARG A 32 13.69 3.10 0.77
N PHE A 33 13.39 1.82 0.52
CA PHE A 33 13.94 0.74 1.34
C PHE A 33 15.46 0.84 1.43
N GLY A 34 15.98 0.60 2.64
CA GLY A 34 17.40 0.66 2.94
C GLY A 34 17.88 2.06 3.36
N GLN A 35 17.05 3.09 3.25
CA GLN A 35 17.39 4.48 3.59
C GLN A 35 17.04 4.82 5.05
N VAL A 36 17.27 3.89 5.97
CA VAL A 36 17.07 4.12 7.40
C VAL A 36 18.02 5.19 7.93
N ILE A 37 17.54 6.05 8.82
CA ILE A 37 18.33 7.12 9.45
C ILE A 37 19.50 6.55 10.26
N THR A 38 19.30 5.37 10.86
CA THR A 38 20.33 4.65 11.62
C THR A 38 20.19 3.15 11.40
N GLU A 39 21.31 2.43 11.39
CA GLU A 39 21.34 0.98 11.22
C GLU A 39 20.58 0.23 12.32
N LEU A 40 20.39 0.87 13.49
CA LEU A 40 19.58 0.31 14.57
C LEU A 40 18.11 0.07 14.16
N TYR A 41 17.60 0.79 13.15
CA TYR A 41 16.22 0.66 12.68
C TYR A 41 16.01 -0.40 11.60
N ARG A 42 17.05 -1.09 11.13
CA ARG A 42 16.91 -2.12 10.08
C ARG A 42 15.87 -3.19 10.46
N ASN A 43 15.91 -3.66 11.71
CA ASN A 43 14.95 -4.67 12.19
C ASN A 43 13.53 -4.12 12.30
N ASP A 44 13.35 -2.82 12.58
CA ASP A 44 12.04 -2.18 12.59
C ASP A 44 11.50 -2.01 11.16
N GLU A 45 12.34 -1.60 10.22
CA GLU A 45 11.99 -1.49 8.80
C GLU A 45 11.50 -2.83 8.25
N VAL A 46 12.25 -3.92 8.45
CA VAL A 46 11.88 -5.26 7.94
C VAL A 46 10.54 -5.73 8.53
N ARG A 47 10.35 -5.57 9.85
CA ARG A 47 9.09 -5.95 10.52
C ARG A 47 7.92 -5.10 10.01
N ALA A 48 8.14 -3.81 9.82
CA ALA A 48 7.11 -2.91 9.33
C ALA A 48 6.72 -3.22 7.88
N TRP A 49 7.67 -3.56 7.01
CA TRP A 49 7.37 -4.02 5.65
C TRP A 49 6.58 -5.32 5.62
N GLN A 50 6.98 -6.29 6.45
CA GLN A 50 6.23 -7.54 6.57
C GLN A 50 4.78 -7.26 7.01
N GLY A 51 4.60 -6.41 8.01
CA GLY A 51 3.28 -5.99 8.49
C GLY A 51 2.49 -5.21 7.43
N LEU A 52 3.12 -4.28 6.72
CA LEU A 52 2.47 -3.43 5.72
C LEU A 52 1.90 -4.28 4.58
N LEU A 53 2.73 -5.16 3.99
CA LEU A 53 2.32 -6.02 2.90
C LEU A 53 1.23 -7.01 3.33
N ALA A 54 1.36 -7.60 4.53
CA ALA A 54 0.32 -8.49 5.07
C ALA A 54 -1.01 -7.76 5.33
N ALA A 55 -0.97 -6.55 5.87
CA ALA A 55 -2.16 -5.76 6.20
C ALA A 55 -2.83 -5.09 4.99
N THR A 56 -2.14 -5.02 3.84
CA THR A 56 -2.63 -4.28 2.67
C THR A 56 -3.96 -4.87 2.16
N GLY A 57 -4.10 -6.20 2.14
CA GLY A 57 -5.32 -6.85 1.68
C GLY A 57 -6.55 -6.58 2.56
N ASP A 58 -6.38 -6.38 3.86
CA ASP A 58 -7.52 -6.23 4.78
C ASP A 58 -8.12 -4.83 4.77
N MET A 59 -7.33 -3.82 4.42
CA MET A 59 -7.74 -2.43 4.42
C MET A 59 -8.34 -1.95 3.10
N LEU A 60 -8.31 -2.75 2.02
CA LEU A 60 -8.81 -2.30 0.71
C LEU A 60 -10.33 -2.06 0.75
N PRO A 61 -10.85 -0.97 0.14
CA PRO A 61 -12.29 -0.69 0.10
C PRO A 61 -13.13 -1.69 -0.71
N CYS A 62 -12.54 -2.41 -1.66
CA CYS A 62 -13.29 -3.35 -2.50
C CYS A 62 -13.16 -4.78 -1.98
N SER A 63 -14.29 -5.46 -1.73
CA SER A 63 -14.34 -6.86 -1.28
C SER A 63 -13.54 -7.80 -2.18
N ASP A 64 -13.77 -7.71 -3.49
CA ASP A 64 -13.13 -8.59 -4.46
C ASP A 64 -11.63 -8.35 -4.49
N CYS A 65 -11.19 -7.09 -4.35
CA CYS A 65 -9.76 -6.79 -4.22
C CYS A 65 -9.15 -7.42 -2.97
N ARG A 66 -9.86 -7.46 -1.84
CA ARG A 66 -9.39 -8.14 -0.61
C ARG A 66 -9.22 -9.64 -0.85
N ASP A 67 -10.18 -10.29 -1.50
CA ASP A 67 -10.13 -11.74 -1.74
C ASP A 67 -9.06 -12.13 -2.75
N HIS A 68 -8.86 -11.33 -3.81
CA HIS A 68 -7.73 -11.48 -4.72
C HIS A 68 -6.39 -11.30 -3.98
N PHE A 69 -6.29 -10.31 -3.09
CA PHE A 69 -5.07 -10.07 -2.32
C PHE A 69 -4.78 -11.22 -1.33
N LYS A 70 -5.80 -11.75 -0.65
CA LYS A 70 -5.66 -12.94 0.21
C LYS A 70 -5.16 -14.14 -0.56
N THR A 71 -5.70 -14.38 -1.76
CA THR A 71 -5.23 -15.44 -2.66
C THR A 71 -3.77 -15.23 -3.05
N TRP A 72 -3.41 -13.99 -3.39
CA TRP A 72 -2.02 -13.63 -3.69
C TRP A 72 -1.08 -13.88 -2.51
N LEU A 73 -1.43 -13.43 -1.30
CA LEU A 73 -0.64 -13.64 -0.09
C LEU A 73 -0.42 -15.11 0.23
N ALA A 74 -1.45 -15.95 0.03
CA ALA A 74 -1.35 -17.39 0.26
C ALA A 74 -0.34 -18.05 -0.71
N ALA A 75 -0.33 -17.61 -1.97
CA ALA A 75 0.60 -18.11 -2.98
C ALA A 75 2.01 -17.49 -2.89
N HIS A 76 2.11 -16.25 -2.40
CA HIS A 76 3.35 -15.46 -2.36
C HIS A 76 3.56 -14.87 -0.95
N PRO A 77 3.82 -15.72 0.07
CA PRO A 77 3.90 -15.28 1.45
C PRO A 77 5.04 -14.27 1.66
N VAL A 78 4.83 -13.29 2.54
CA VAL A 78 5.80 -12.23 2.85
C VAL A 78 6.82 -12.66 3.92
N THR A 79 6.55 -13.74 4.65
CA THR A 79 7.42 -14.25 5.73
C THR A 79 8.90 -14.48 5.35
N PRO A 80 9.29 -14.82 4.10
CA PRO A 80 10.69 -14.98 3.73
C PRO A 80 11.54 -13.72 3.88
N ILE A 81 10.94 -12.52 3.91
CA ILE A 81 11.67 -11.25 4.05
C ILE A 81 12.57 -11.23 5.29
N SER A 82 12.18 -11.90 6.38
CA SER A 82 12.93 -11.97 7.63
C SER A 82 14.21 -12.83 7.55
N LYS A 83 14.35 -13.65 6.50
CA LYS A 83 15.45 -14.61 6.32
C LYS A 83 16.46 -14.18 5.27
N LEU A 84 16.15 -13.15 4.48
CA LEU A 84 17.00 -12.66 3.41
C LEU A 84 18.06 -11.68 3.96
N PRO A 85 19.25 -11.62 3.34
CA PRO A 85 20.23 -10.59 3.63
C PRO A 85 19.62 -9.19 3.40
N TYR A 86 19.87 -8.26 4.31
CA TYR A 86 19.32 -6.90 4.24
C TYR A 86 19.64 -6.19 2.92
N SER A 87 20.81 -6.46 2.32
CA SER A 87 21.24 -5.95 1.01
C SER A 87 20.35 -6.39 -0.16
N GLU A 88 19.63 -7.50 -0.04
CA GLU A 88 18.78 -8.06 -1.10
C GLU A 88 17.31 -7.61 -0.96
N LEU A 89 16.93 -7.11 0.22
CA LEU A 89 15.54 -6.85 0.57
C LEU A 89 14.88 -5.76 -0.28
N LYS A 90 15.63 -4.72 -0.66
CA LYS A 90 15.10 -3.69 -1.56
C LYS A 90 14.59 -4.29 -2.86
N GLN A 91 15.42 -5.13 -3.50
CA GLN A 91 15.06 -5.75 -4.77
C GLN A 91 13.90 -6.73 -4.59
N TRP A 92 13.90 -7.48 -3.50
CA TRP A 92 12.82 -8.42 -3.18
C TRP A 92 11.47 -7.70 -3.01
N ILE A 93 11.40 -6.61 -2.24
CA ILE A 93 10.17 -5.84 -2.02
C ILE A 93 9.67 -5.22 -3.33
N ARG A 94 10.58 -4.60 -4.11
CA ARG A 94 10.23 -4.03 -5.43
C ARG A 94 9.62 -5.08 -6.34
N ASN A 95 10.25 -6.24 -6.44
CA ASN A 95 9.76 -7.36 -7.26
C ASN A 95 8.40 -7.87 -6.76
N TRP A 96 8.22 -8.02 -5.45
CA TRP A 96 6.98 -8.54 -4.87
C TRP A 96 5.79 -7.62 -5.16
N ILE A 97 5.93 -6.31 -4.95
CA ILE A 97 4.87 -5.33 -5.21
C ILE A 97 4.59 -5.20 -6.70
N TRP A 98 5.63 -5.19 -7.53
CA TRP A 98 5.48 -5.16 -8.98
C TRP A 98 4.77 -6.40 -9.51
N ALA A 99 5.16 -7.59 -9.08
CA ALA A 99 4.54 -8.84 -9.51
C ALA A 99 3.05 -8.90 -9.13
N LEU A 100 2.71 -8.43 -7.92
CA LEU A 100 1.32 -8.29 -7.50
C LEU A 100 0.55 -7.30 -8.40
N HIS A 101 1.15 -6.14 -8.70
CA HIS A 101 0.49 -5.14 -9.53
C HIS A 101 0.31 -5.63 -10.97
N GLU A 102 1.27 -6.37 -11.51
CA GLU A 102 1.16 -7.00 -12.83
C GLU A 102 0.10 -8.10 -12.88
N ASP A 103 -0.06 -8.86 -11.81
CA ASP A 103 -1.14 -9.82 -11.67
C ASP A 103 -2.52 -9.15 -11.67
N VAL A 104 -2.65 -8.00 -11.01
CA VAL A 104 -3.85 -7.13 -11.11
C VAL A 104 -4.03 -6.61 -12.53
N ASN A 105 -2.97 -6.12 -13.18
CA ASN A 105 -3.05 -5.60 -14.55
C ASN A 105 -3.53 -6.68 -15.53
N ARG A 106 -2.98 -7.88 -15.45
CA ARG A 106 -3.40 -9.03 -16.27
C ARG A 106 -4.86 -9.38 -16.07
N ARG A 107 -5.36 -9.47 -14.83
CA ARG A 107 -6.79 -9.72 -14.55
C ARG A 107 -7.70 -8.66 -15.13
N LEU A 108 -7.26 -7.40 -15.14
CA LEU A 108 -8.02 -6.26 -15.65
C LEU A 108 -7.74 -5.97 -17.12
N ALA A 109 -7.01 -6.84 -17.83
CA ALA A 109 -6.56 -6.63 -19.21
C ALA A 109 -5.88 -5.27 -19.45
N LYS A 110 -5.16 -4.76 -18.45
CA LYS A 110 -4.35 -3.55 -18.56
C LYS A 110 -2.98 -3.87 -19.18
N PRO A 111 -2.35 -2.91 -19.87
CA PRO A 111 -0.99 -3.06 -20.36
C PRO A 111 -0.03 -3.40 -19.21
N SER A 112 0.95 -4.26 -19.51
CA SER A 112 2.05 -4.56 -18.60
C SER A 112 2.90 -3.32 -18.33
N PHE A 113 3.32 -3.14 -17.09
CA PHE A 113 4.25 -2.08 -16.70
C PHE A 113 5.68 -2.65 -16.59
N PRO A 114 6.65 -2.20 -17.41
CA PRO A 114 8.03 -2.71 -17.34
C PRO A 114 8.68 -2.45 -15.98
N PHE A 115 9.35 -3.46 -15.41
CA PHE A 115 9.99 -3.36 -14.10
C PHE A 115 11.07 -2.27 -14.07
N GLU A 116 11.77 -2.08 -15.20
CA GLU A 116 12.84 -1.11 -15.38
C GLU A 116 12.35 0.34 -15.17
N ASN A 117 11.06 0.58 -15.39
CA ASN A 117 10.45 1.90 -15.24
C ASN A 117 10.04 2.22 -13.79
N ILE A 118 10.15 1.27 -12.85
CA ILE A 118 9.74 1.48 -11.46
C ILE A 118 10.51 2.66 -10.83
N THR A 119 11.84 2.67 -10.98
CA THR A 119 12.66 3.72 -10.35
C THR A 119 12.41 5.09 -10.96
N SER A 120 12.36 5.21 -12.29
CA SER A 120 12.08 6.50 -12.94
C SER A 120 10.69 7.04 -12.60
N THR A 121 9.72 6.15 -12.36
CA THR A 121 8.33 6.52 -12.04
C THR A 121 8.15 6.92 -10.58
N TYR A 122 8.71 6.15 -9.65
CA TYR A 122 8.35 6.27 -8.22
C TYR A 122 9.42 6.91 -7.34
N LYS A 123 10.68 7.03 -7.78
CA LYS A 123 11.78 7.54 -6.95
C LYS A 123 11.56 8.98 -6.46
N SER A 124 10.89 9.83 -7.22
CA SER A 124 10.71 11.26 -6.87
C SER A 124 9.33 11.59 -6.31
N VAL A 125 8.51 10.59 -6.04
CA VAL A 125 7.14 10.77 -5.54
C VAL A 125 7.14 11.37 -4.13
N ASN A 126 6.24 12.34 -3.91
CA ASN A 126 5.90 12.81 -2.58
C ASN A 126 4.97 11.80 -1.88
N ILE A 127 5.56 10.92 -1.06
CA ILE A 127 4.85 9.84 -0.36
C ILE A 127 3.80 10.39 0.60
N LYS A 128 4.13 11.43 1.36
CA LYS A 128 3.23 12.05 2.35
C LYS A 128 1.97 12.60 1.69
N TYR A 129 2.13 13.33 0.59
CA TYR A 129 1.00 13.89 -0.16
C TYR A 129 0.06 12.79 -0.68
N ASN A 130 0.61 11.74 -1.31
CA ASN A 130 -0.19 10.63 -1.83
C ASN A 130 -0.87 9.83 -0.72
N PHE A 131 -0.20 9.63 0.42
CA PHE A 131 -0.81 9.03 1.60
C PHE A 131 -1.96 9.88 2.15
N GLN A 132 -1.82 11.21 2.21
CA GLN A 132 -2.90 12.10 2.67
C GLN A 132 -4.13 12.00 1.75
N LEU A 133 -3.94 11.95 0.43
CA LEU A 133 -5.04 11.74 -0.51
C LEU A 133 -5.70 10.37 -0.31
N PHE A 134 -4.90 9.32 -0.15
CA PHE A 134 -5.41 7.98 0.13
C PHE A 134 -6.22 7.94 1.44
N GLU A 135 -5.68 8.53 2.52
CA GLU A 135 -6.33 8.58 3.83
C GLU A 135 -7.69 9.29 3.78
N LEU A 136 -7.84 10.35 2.97
CA LEU A 136 -9.13 11.03 2.80
C LEU A 136 -10.19 10.09 2.19
N ILE A 137 -9.78 9.27 1.22
CA ILE A 137 -10.69 8.33 0.55
C ILE A 137 -11.02 7.15 1.47
N GLU A 138 -10.03 6.64 2.19
CA GLU A 138 -10.21 5.56 3.18
C GLU A 138 -11.14 5.95 4.32
N LYS A 139 -11.03 7.18 4.84
CA LYS A 139 -11.96 7.71 5.84
C LYS A 139 -13.42 7.62 5.37
N ARG A 140 -13.68 7.88 4.08
CA ARG A 140 -15.02 7.72 3.49
C ARG A 140 -15.45 6.25 3.44
N ALA A 141 -14.56 5.33 3.03
CA ALA A 141 -14.84 3.89 3.02
C ALA A 141 -15.18 3.35 4.43
N ILE A 142 -14.41 3.79 5.44
CA ILE A 142 -14.60 3.41 6.85
C ILE A 142 -15.93 3.94 7.39
N GLN A 143 -16.27 5.21 7.13
CA GLN A 143 -17.55 5.81 7.56
C GLN A 143 -18.76 5.08 6.98
N GLN A 144 -18.62 4.50 5.79
CA GLN A 144 -19.67 3.73 5.12
C GLN A 144 -19.60 2.23 5.40
N GLY A 145 -18.72 1.79 6.32
CA GLY A 145 -18.61 0.39 6.75
C GLY A 145 -17.94 -0.56 5.76
N GLY A 146 -17.34 -0.05 4.68
CA GLY A 146 -16.68 -0.88 3.68
C GLY A 146 -15.26 -1.32 4.05
N VAL A 147 -14.63 -0.65 5.02
CA VAL A 147 -13.32 -0.96 5.60
C VAL A 147 -13.39 -0.93 7.11
N GLY A 148 -12.85 -1.96 7.78
CA GLY A 148 -12.77 -1.99 9.24
C GLY A 148 -11.71 -1.04 9.78
N LEU A 149 -12.06 -0.20 10.77
CA LEU A 149 -11.17 0.79 11.36
C LEU A 149 -9.84 0.19 11.86
N LEU A 150 -9.88 -1.00 12.47
CA LEU A 150 -8.68 -1.67 12.98
C LEU A 150 -7.75 -2.14 11.85
N HIS A 151 -8.29 -2.58 10.71
CA HIS A 151 -7.48 -2.96 9.55
C HIS A 151 -6.75 -1.74 8.99
N TRP A 152 -7.45 -0.61 8.85
CA TRP A 152 -6.85 0.67 8.46
C TRP A 152 -5.77 1.13 9.44
N GLN A 153 -6.07 1.15 10.74
CA GLN A 153 -5.11 1.58 11.77
C GLN A 153 -3.87 0.69 11.82
N ASN A 154 -4.01 -0.62 11.62
CA ASN A 154 -2.88 -1.53 11.52
C ASN A 154 -2.01 -1.17 10.32
N TRP A 155 -2.59 -0.96 9.13
CA TRP A 155 -1.83 -0.57 7.95
C TRP A 155 -1.10 0.78 8.13
N VAL A 156 -1.80 1.79 8.67
CA VAL A 156 -1.24 3.12 8.96
C VAL A 156 -0.09 3.04 9.97
N LYS A 157 -0.19 2.18 10.99
CA LYS A 157 0.90 1.96 11.95
C LYS A 157 2.17 1.53 11.22
N GLN A 158 2.09 0.56 10.32
CA GLN A 158 3.26 0.07 9.57
C GLN A 158 3.81 1.16 8.65
N TYR A 159 2.93 1.87 7.94
CA TYR A 159 3.30 3.02 7.10
C TYR A 159 4.09 4.05 7.92
N LYS A 160 3.58 4.47 9.08
CA LYS A 160 4.22 5.46 9.95
C LYS A 160 5.56 4.98 10.51
N THR A 161 5.68 3.68 10.82
CA THR A 161 6.96 3.12 11.23
C THR A 161 7.98 3.22 10.08
N ILE A 162 7.59 2.83 8.86
CA ILE A 162 8.47 2.89 7.69
C ILE A 162 8.90 4.33 7.39
N THR A 163 7.96 5.28 7.31
CA THR A 163 8.32 6.68 7.04
C THR A 163 9.14 7.29 8.18
N GLY A 164 8.84 6.91 9.43
CA GLY A 164 9.58 7.34 10.61
C GLY A 164 11.04 6.88 10.60
N VAL A 165 11.32 5.62 10.22
CA VAL A 165 12.71 5.13 10.14
C VAL A 165 13.49 5.74 8.97
N TYR A 166 12.80 6.23 7.93
CA TYR A 166 13.41 6.95 6.80
C TYR A 166 13.56 8.46 7.03
N GLY A 167 12.85 9.03 8.01
CA GLY A 167 12.85 10.47 8.28
C GLY A 167 12.02 11.31 7.30
N ILE A 168 10.93 10.76 6.77
CA ILE A 168 10.04 11.44 5.80
C ILE A 168 8.60 11.59 6.29
#